data_AF-A0A2I2YAA9-F1
#
_entry.id   AF-A0A2I2YAA9-F1
#
_cell.length_a   1.000
_cell.length_b   1.000
_cell.length_c   1.000
_cell.angle_alpha   90.00
_cell.angle_beta   90.00
_cell.angle_gamma   90.00
#
_symmetry.space_group_name_H-M   'P 1'
#
loop_
_entity.id
_entity.type
_entity.pdbx_description
1 polymer ?
#
loop_
_entity_poly.entity_id
_entity_poly.type
_entity_poly.pdbx_seq_one_letter_code
_entity_poly.pdbx_strand_id
1 'polypeptide(L)'
;SLLYTLPETSLPNYATNLKDKSSLVSSLYKVIQEPQSELLEPVCHQLFEFYRSGEEQLLQFTLQFLPELIWCYLAVSASRNVHSSGCIEALLLGVYNLVCI
;
A
#
# COMPACT_ATOMS: atom_id res chain seq x y z
N SER A 1 16.96 12.84 1.69
CA SER A 1 16.52 12.40 3.03
C SER A 1 16.29 10.91 3.00
N LEU A 2 16.75 10.23 4.05
CA LEU A 2 17.10 8.81 4.11
C LEU A 2 15.88 7.88 4.04
N LEU A 3 15.67 7.20 2.91
CA LEU A 3 14.86 5.97 2.90
C LEU A 3 15.82 4.81 3.14
N TYR A 4 15.72 4.20 4.32
CA TYR A 4 16.40 2.96 4.66
C TYR A 4 15.95 1.88 3.66
N THR A 5 16.80 1.58 2.68
CA THR A 5 16.69 0.36 1.88
C THR A 5 16.86 -0.82 2.84
N LEU A 6 15.76 -1.53 3.10
CA LEU A 6 15.75 -2.71 3.95
C LEU A 6 16.70 -3.77 3.36
N PRO A 7 17.48 -4.47 4.21
CA PRO A 7 18.45 -5.45 3.76
C PRO A 7 17.74 -6.65 3.09
N GLU A 8 18.10 -6.93 1.85
CA GLU A 8 17.53 -7.95 0.94
C GLU A 8 17.60 -9.39 1.48
N THR A 9 18.23 -9.64 2.63
CA THR A 9 18.52 -10.98 3.15
C THR A 9 17.45 -11.57 4.08
N SER A 10 16.28 -10.93 4.23
CA SER A 10 15.21 -11.43 5.13
C SER A 10 13.78 -11.27 4.64
N LEU A 11 13.56 -10.98 3.35
CA LEU A 11 12.23 -10.77 2.76
C LEU A 11 11.24 -11.94 2.99
N PRO A 12 11.62 -13.23 2.87
CA PRO A 12 10.70 -14.35 3.10
C PRO A 12 10.30 -14.51 4.57
N ASN A 13 11.24 -14.29 5.49
CA ASN A 13 10.98 -14.32 6.94
C ASN A 13 10.15 -13.10 7.38
N TYR A 14 10.34 -11.94 6.74
CA TYR A 14 9.54 -10.76 7.02
C TYR A 14 8.08 -10.92 6.54
N ALA A 15 7.86 -11.50 5.35
CA ALA A 15 6.54 -11.73 4.79
C ALA A 15 5.71 -12.73 5.61
N THR A 16 6.35 -13.80 6.10
CA THR A 16 5.74 -14.77 7.01
C THR A 16 5.36 -14.14 8.35
N ASN A 17 6.22 -13.31 8.95
CA ASN A 17 5.92 -12.59 10.19
C ASN A 17 4.89 -11.45 10.02
N LEU A 18 4.69 -10.94 8.80
CA LEU A 18 3.72 -9.88 8.47
C LEU A 18 2.28 -10.39 8.47
N LYS A 19 2.05 -11.60 7.93
CA LYS A 19 0.72 -12.24 7.89
C LYS A 19 0.16 -12.50 9.30
N ASP A 20 1.00 -12.79 10.28
CA ASP A 20 0.59 -13.07 11.66
C ASP A 20 0.29 -11.81 12.49
N LYS A 21 0.58 -10.61 11.98
CA LYS A 21 0.30 -9.33 12.65
C LYS A 21 -1.06 -8.77 12.26
N SER A 22 -2.14 -9.42 12.71
CA SER A 22 -3.52 -8.95 12.51
C SER A 22 -3.77 -7.51 12.98
N SER A 23 -3.04 -7.06 14.00
CA SER A 23 -3.05 -5.67 14.48
C SER A 23 -2.47 -4.66 13.48
N LEU A 24 -1.44 -5.07 12.73
CA LEU A 24 -0.83 -4.25 11.69
C LEU A 24 -1.77 -4.10 10.50
N VAL A 25 -2.36 -5.20 10.03
CA VAL A 25 -3.36 -5.17 8.95
C VAL A 25 -4.50 -4.23 9.32
N SER A 26 -5.04 -4.36 10.54
CA SER A 26 -6.12 -3.49 11.04
C SER A 26 -5.70 -2.01 11.10
N SER A 27 -4.45 -1.73 11.46
CA SER A 27 -3.95 -0.35 11.51
C SER A 27 -3.76 0.24 10.11
N LEU A 28 -3.28 -0.56 9.15
CA LEU A 28 -3.16 -0.16 7.75
C LEU A 28 -4.52 0.16 7.13
N TYR A 29 -5.54 -0.65 7.40
CA TYR A 29 -6.92 -0.37 6.97
C TYR A 29 -7.41 0.99 7.49
N LYS A 30 -7.18 1.31 8.77
CA LYS A 30 -7.56 2.61 9.33
C LYS A 30 -6.85 3.77 8.63
N VAL A 31 -5.55 3.64 8.37
CA VAL A 31 -4.79 4.68 7.65
C VAL A 31 -5.33 4.86 6.24
N ILE A 32 -5.63 3.78 5.52
CA ILE A 32 -6.21 3.84 4.16
C ILE A 32 -7.58 4.52 4.17
N GLN A 33 -8.41 4.26 5.18
CA GLN A 33 -9.73 4.87 5.37
C GLN A 33 -9.66 6.36 5.76
N GLU A 34 -8.50 6.85 6.18
CA GLU A 34 -8.27 8.24 6.56
C GLU A 34 -7.44 8.96 5.48
N PRO A 35 -8.07 9.47 4.40
CA PRO A 35 -7.36 10.08 3.26
C PRO A 35 -6.56 11.35 3.60
N GLN A 36 -6.72 11.88 4.81
CA GLN A 36 -6.00 13.06 5.33
C GLN A 36 -4.84 12.67 6.26
N SER A 37 -4.61 11.36 6.46
CA SER A 37 -3.54 10.86 7.32
C SER A 37 -2.17 11.13 6.70
N GLU A 38 -1.26 11.70 7.47
CA GLU A 38 0.16 11.89 7.05
C GLU A 38 0.88 10.54 6.83
N LEU A 39 0.34 9.46 7.39
CA LEU A 39 0.89 8.11 7.22
C LEU A 39 0.46 7.44 5.91
N LEU A 40 -0.50 8.02 5.19
CA LEU A 40 -1.04 7.41 3.98
C LEU A 40 0.00 7.31 2.86
N GLU A 41 0.77 8.38 2.63
CA GLU A 41 1.81 8.42 1.61
C GLU A 41 2.92 7.37 1.83
N PRO A 42 3.57 7.29 3.01
CA PRO A 42 4.59 6.27 3.25
C PRO A 42 4.02 4.85 3.24
N VAL A 43 2.76 4.65 3.66
CA VAL A 43 2.09 3.35 3.56
C VAL A 43 1.86 2.96 2.10
N CYS A 44 1.35 3.85 1.26
CA CYS A 44 1.14 3.59 -0.16
C CYS A 44 2.48 3.27 -0.85
N HIS A 45 3.54 4.02 -0.53
CA HIS A 45 4.87 3.75 -1.06
C HIS A 45 5.40 2.37 -0.64
N GLN A 46 5.25 2.01 0.64
CA GLN A 46 5.69 0.70 1.13
C GLN A 46 4.91 -0.46 0.48
N LEU A 47 3.59 -0.30 0.31
CA LEU A 47 2.76 -1.29 -0.39
C LEU A 47 3.17 -1.46 -1.85
N PHE A 48 3.56 -0.37 -2.51
CA PHE A 48 4.10 -0.42 -3.87
C PHE A 48 5.43 -1.18 -3.92
N GLU A 49 6.34 -0.92 -2.99
CA GLU A 49 7.62 -1.64 -2.89
C GLU A 49 7.41 -3.15 -2.64
N PHE A 50 6.46 -3.51 -1.77
CA PHE A 50 6.04 -4.90 -1.56
C PHE A 50 5.47 -5.55 -2.81
N TYR A 51 4.70 -4.80 -3.60
CA TYR A 51 4.16 -5.30 -4.86
C TYR A 51 5.26 -5.50 -5.91
N ARG A 52 6.21 -4.56 -5.99
CA ARG A 52 7.35 -4.57 -6.92
C ARG A 52 8.39 -5.64 -6.59
N SER A 53 8.46 -6.12 -5.34
CA SER A 53 9.52 -7.04 -4.91
C SER A 53 9.47 -8.43 -5.58
N GLY A 54 8.37 -8.79 -6.23
CA GLY A 54 8.19 -10.09 -6.90
C GLY A 54 7.98 -11.28 -5.94
N GLU A 55 7.90 -11.01 -4.64
CA GLU A 55 7.67 -12.03 -3.61
C GLU A 55 6.18 -12.30 -3.46
N GLU A 56 5.74 -13.54 -3.72
CA GLU A 56 4.31 -13.90 -3.78
C GLU A 56 3.55 -13.52 -2.49
N GLN A 57 4.19 -13.70 -1.33
CA GLN A 57 3.57 -13.37 -0.04
C GLN A 57 3.37 -11.87 0.16
N LEU A 58 4.32 -11.04 -0.28
CA LEU A 58 4.23 -9.57 -0.21
C LEU A 58 3.24 -9.02 -1.24
N LEU A 59 3.21 -9.64 -2.42
CA LEU A 59 2.23 -9.34 -3.45
C LEU A 59 0.81 -9.63 -2.96
N GLN A 60 0.55 -10.83 -2.42
CA GLN A 60 -0.74 -11.17 -1.80
C GLN A 60 -1.09 -10.21 -0.64
N PHE A 61 -0.10 -9.82 0.17
CA PHE A 61 -0.29 -8.88 1.25
C PHE A 61 -0.72 -7.50 0.74
N THR A 62 -0.12 -6.98 -0.34
CA THR A 62 -0.57 -5.71 -0.94
C THR A 62 -1.94 -5.85 -1.60
N LEU A 63 -2.19 -6.95 -2.32
CA LEU A 63 -3.46 -7.20 -3.02
C LEU A 63 -4.67 -7.25 -2.07
N GLN A 64 -4.50 -7.61 -0.80
CA GLN A 64 -5.62 -7.63 0.15
C GLN A 64 -6.20 -6.23 0.43
N PHE A 65 -5.42 -5.16 0.25
CA PHE A 65 -5.84 -3.77 0.52
C PHE A 65 -6.41 -3.06 -0.71
N LEU A 66 -6.26 -3.65 -1.90
CA LEU A 66 -6.68 -3.08 -3.18
C LEU A 66 -8.17 -2.70 -3.23
N PRO A 67 -9.11 -3.53 -2.75
CA PRO A 67 -10.52 -3.15 -2.72
C PRO A 67 -10.79 -1.88 -1.91
N GLU A 68 -10.12 -1.73 -0.76
CA GLU A 68 -10.27 -0.56 0.11
C GLU A 68 -9.63 0.69 -0.52
N LEU A 69 -8.46 0.54 -1.13
CA LEU A 69 -7.77 1.62 -1.87
C LEU A 69 -8.63 2.13 -3.03
N ILE A 70 -9.26 1.23 -3.79
CA ILE A 70 -10.18 1.59 -4.88
C ILE A 70 -11.40 2.32 -4.32
N TRP A 71 -11.98 1.80 -3.23
CA TRP A 71 -13.11 2.46 -2.57
C TRP A 71 -12.77 3.89 -2.12
N CYS A 72 -11.64 4.05 -1.42
CA CYS A 72 -11.19 5.37 -0.97
C CYS A 72 -10.92 6.32 -2.14
N TYR A 73 -10.28 5.84 -3.20
CA TYR A 73 -10.08 6.62 -4.42
C TYR A 73 -11.40 7.09 -5.04
N LEU A 74 -12.38 6.20 -5.18
CA LEU A 74 -13.69 6.53 -5.73
C LEU A 74 -14.48 7.49 -4.83
N ALA A 75 -14.41 7.31 -3.50
CA ALA A 75 -15.09 8.18 -2.54
C ALA A 75 -14.51 9.61 -2.53
N VAL A 76 -13.19 9.74 -2.58
CA VAL A 76 -12.49 11.04 -2.71
C VAL A 76 -12.82 11.69 -4.06
N SER A 77 -12.79 10.92 -5.15
CA SER A 77 -13.11 11.39 -6.49
C SER A 77 -14.55 11.89 -6.60
N ALA A 78 -15.50 11.15 -6.00
CA ALA A 78 -16.91 11.51 -5.99
C ALA A 78 -17.21 12.75 -5.14
N SER A 79 -16.48 12.94 -4.04
CA SER A 79 -16.63 14.11 -3.16
C SER A 79 -15.98 15.39 -3.71
N ARG A 80 -15.35 15.34 -4.90
CA ARG A 80 -14.59 16.45 -5.53
C ARG A 80 -13.59 17.10 -4.56
N ASN A 81 -13.08 16.32 -3.61
CA ASN A 81 -12.22 16.84 -2.56
C ASN A 81 -10.79 16.88 -3.09
N VAL A 82 -10.39 18.02 -3.64
CA VAL A 82 -9.13 18.27 -4.36
C VAL A 82 -7.88 18.17 -3.46
N HIS A 83 -8.04 17.98 -2.15
CA HIS A 83 -6.94 17.97 -1.18
C HIS A 83 -6.32 16.59 -0.89
N SER A 84 -6.64 15.56 -1.67
CA SER A 84 -5.96 14.26 -1.53
C SER A 84 -4.54 14.33 -2.11
N SER A 85 -3.57 13.74 -1.43
CA SER A 85 -2.15 13.72 -1.81
C SER A 85 -1.86 12.91 -3.08
N GLY A 86 -2.87 12.30 -3.70
CA GLY A 86 -2.76 11.50 -4.93
C GLY A 86 -1.91 10.23 -4.81
N CYS A 87 -1.47 9.88 -3.60
CA CYS A 87 -0.65 8.70 -3.34
C CYS A 87 -1.38 7.38 -3.66
N ILE A 88 -2.70 7.31 -3.40
CA ILE A 88 -3.53 6.15 -3.75
C ILE A 88 -3.61 5.98 -5.27
N GLU A 89 -3.78 7.08 -6.01
CA GLU A 89 -3.81 7.07 -7.48
C GLU A 89 -2.49 6.57 -8.04
N ALA A 90 -1.37 7.09 -7.54
CA ALA A 90 -0.03 6.68 -7.94
C ALA A 90 0.21 5.18 -7.66
N LEU A 91 -0.23 4.67 -6.50
CA LEU A 91 -0.14 3.26 -6.15
C LEU A 91 -0.96 2.39 -7.11
N LEU A 92 -2.24 2.73 -7.34
CA LEU A 92 -3.12 1.97 -8.23
C LEU A 92 -2.60 1.97 -9.67
N LEU A 93 -2.09 3.11 -10.15
CA LEU A 93 -1.47 3.22 -11.47
C LEU A 93 -0.20 2.35 -11.55
N GLY A 94 0.63 2.37 -10.51
CA GLY A 94 1.84 1.57 -10.42
C GLY A 94 1.56 0.06 -10.44
N VAL A 95 0.56 -0.38 -9.68
CA VAL A 95 0.10 -1.78 -9.67
C VAL A 95 -0.44 -2.18 -11.04
N TYR A 96 -1.31 -1.36 -11.65
CA TYR A 96 -1.84 -1.63 -13.00
C TYR A 96 -0.72 -1.78 -14.04
N ASN A 97 0.26 -0.86 -14.03
CA ASN A 97 1.38 -0.89 -14.95
C ASN A 97 2.24 -2.16 -14.82
N LEU A 98 2.46 -2.62 -13.59
CA LEU A 98 3.24 -3.84 -13.32
C LEU A 98 2.50 -5.14 -13.65
N VAL A 99 1.16 -5.14 -13.66
CA VAL A 99 0.35 -6.29 -14.11
C VAL A 99 0.31 -6.38 -15.64
N CYS A 100 0.31 -5.24 -16.33
CA CYS A 100 0.12 -5.17 -17.77
C CYS A 100 1.41 -5.23 -18.60
N ILE A 101 2.59 -5.11 -17.98
CA ILE A 101 3.92 -5.27 -18.62
C ILE A 101 4.37 -6.72 -18.47
#